data_AF-A0A7C7U9K3-F1
#
_entry.id   AF-A0A7C7U9K3-F1
#
_cell.length_a   1.000
_cell.length_b   1.000
_cell.length_c   1.000
_cell.angle_alpha   90.00
_cell.angle_beta   90.00
_cell.angle_gamma   90.00
#
_symmetry.space_group_name_H-M   'P 1'
#
loop_
_entity.id
_entity.type
_entity.pdbx_description
1 polymer ?
#
loop_
_entity_poly.entity_id
_entity_poly.type
_entity_poly.pdbx_seq_one_letter_code
_entity_poly.pdbx_strand_id
1 'polypeptide(L)'
;MASILHGPERLVDQGVGEQQSESAERAIRSLLQDPEVCDQVDLVIAFRRGPPEDPKAGRYEVWSLRGMVAFTRWAGEKGLEFRVEEVIGENPVGAQDPAALRSVAEECAAAEASGFASADPARRFIAPSGQSYPFGYERIAQLFDSPHAPDLIVSPKDWAFGIQPGTHGALHVRQARAPLWFAGAGVVAGLHDRAARAIDIAPTLLAALKFPKIDGADASGRTSSQRGVGPDVYLKRQDGEVLGDLLDFQAP
;
A
#
# COMPACT_ATOMS: atom_id res chain seq x y z
N MET A 1 7.23 -5.35 -24.75
CA MET A 1 6.07 -6.24 -24.49
C MET A 1 4.90 -5.37 -24.05
N ALA A 2 3.66 -5.73 -24.40
CA ALA A 2 2.48 -5.00 -23.94
C ALA A 2 2.25 -5.25 -22.43
N SER A 3 1.82 -4.23 -21.70
CA SER A 3 1.39 -4.37 -20.30
C SER A 3 0.18 -5.30 -20.20
N ILE A 4 0.16 -6.19 -19.22
CA ILE A 4 -0.93 -7.17 -19.01
C ILE A 4 -1.74 -6.77 -17.78
N LEU A 5 -3.07 -6.78 -17.87
CA LEU A 5 -3.94 -6.53 -16.73
C LEU A 5 -3.67 -7.58 -15.65
N HIS A 6 -3.42 -7.12 -14.42
CA HIS A 6 -2.90 -7.93 -13.33
C HIS A 6 -3.76 -7.74 -12.07
N GLY A 7 -4.91 -8.39 -12.04
CA GLY A 7 -5.77 -8.49 -10.85
C GLY A 7 -5.15 -9.34 -9.73
N PRO A 8 -5.92 -9.67 -8.68
CA PRO A 8 -5.42 -10.40 -7.53
C PRO A 8 -4.75 -11.74 -7.86
N GLU A 9 -3.61 -12.04 -7.24
CA GLU A 9 -2.85 -13.28 -7.51
C GLU A 9 -3.65 -14.54 -7.16
N ARG A 10 -4.32 -14.55 -6.01
CA ARG A 10 -5.07 -15.71 -5.50
C ARG A 10 -6.54 -15.37 -5.23
N LEU A 11 -7.24 -14.91 -6.26
CA LEU A 11 -8.68 -14.64 -6.20
C LEU A 11 -9.49 -15.93 -5.95
N VAL A 12 -10.21 -15.96 -4.84
CA VAL A 12 -11.17 -17.01 -4.47
C VAL A 12 -12.53 -16.35 -4.15
N ASP A 13 -12.83 -16.10 -2.87
CA ASP A 13 -14.04 -15.49 -2.36
C ASP A 13 -13.85 -14.04 -1.87
N GLN A 14 -12.65 -13.45 -2.01
CA GLN A 14 -12.43 -12.04 -1.69
C GLN A 14 -12.97 -11.05 -2.73
N GLY A 15 -13.27 -9.84 -2.26
CA GLY A 15 -13.77 -8.75 -3.11
C GLY A 15 -15.20 -8.98 -3.59
N VAL A 16 -15.82 -7.91 -4.08
CA VAL A 16 -17.25 -7.85 -4.35
C VAL A 16 -17.54 -8.38 -5.75
N GLY A 17 -18.28 -9.49 -5.82
CA GLY A 17 -18.86 -10.01 -7.06
C GLY A 17 -20.19 -9.32 -7.42
N GLU A 18 -20.69 -9.59 -8.63
CA GLU A 18 -21.94 -9.02 -9.16
C GLU A 18 -23.13 -9.21 -8.21
N GLN A 19 -23.29 -10.41 -7.66
CA GLN A 19 -24.38 -10.77 -6.76
C GLN A 19 -24.31 -10.05 -5.39
N GLN A 20 -23.15 -9.52 -5.02
CA GLN A 20 -22.92 -8.80 -3.77
C GLN A 20 -22.95 -7.28 -3.95
N SER A 21 -23.10 -6.75 -5.17
CA SER A 21 -22.90 -5.32 -5.46
C SER A 21 -23.82 -4.42 -4.63
N GLU A 22 -25.12 -4.73 -4.61
CA GLU A 22 -26.10 -3.93 -3.87
C GLU A 22 -25.79 -3.95 -2.36
N SER A 23 -25.45 -5.11 -1.80
CA SER A 23 -25.08 -5.21 -0.38
C SER A 23 -23.80 -4.44 -0.07
N ALA A 24 -22.80 -4.47 -0.95
CA ALA A 24 -21.56 -3.74 -0.78
C ALA A 24 -21.77 -2.23 -0.85
N GLU A 25 -22.58 -1.76 -1.79
CA GLU A 25 -22.94 -0.34 -1.92
C GLU A 25 -23.67 0.18 -0.68
N ARG A 26 -24.63 -0.59 -0.15
CA ARG A 26 -25.29 -0.26 1.11
C ARG A 26 -24.31 -0.21 2.28
N ALA A 27 -23.41 -1.20 2.38
CA ALA A 27 -22.40 -1.26 3.43
C ALA A 27 -21.41 -0.09 3.36
N ILE A 28 -20.87 0.22 2.18
CA ILE A 28 -19.98 1.37 1.93
C ILE A 28 -20.68 2.66 2.35
N ARG A 29 -21.94 2.83 1.94
CA ARG A 29 -22.73 4.02 2.29
C ARG A 29 -22.94 4.12 3.79
N SER A 30 -23.34 3.04 4.47
CA SER A 30 -23.53 3.02 5.92
C SER A 30 -22.23 3.34 6.65
N LEU A 31 -21.12 2.69 6.30
CA LEU A 31 -19.81 2.94 6.93
C LEU A 31 -19.34 4.39 6.80
N LEU A 32 -19.64 5.04 5.67
CA LEU A 32 -19.19 6.40 5.39
C LEU A 32 -20.17 7.48 5.83
N GLN A 33 -21.48 7.23 5.87
CA GLN A 33 -22.50 8.26 6.10
C GLN A 33 -23.32 8.10 7.38
N ASP A 34 -23.34 6.91 7.99
CA ASP A 34 -24.09 6.70 9.22
C ASP A 34 -23.44 7.50 10.38
N PRO A 35 -24.16 8.43 11.02
CA PRO A 35 -23.64 9.26 12.11
C PRO A 35 -23.04 8.46 13.27
N GLU A 36 -23.41 7.20 13.47
CA GLU A 36 -22.86 6.36 14.55
C GLU A 36 -21.42 5.89 14.28
N VAL A 37 -20.98 5.83 13.01
CA VAL A 37 -19.69 5.25 12.62
C VAL A 37 -18.84 6.12 11.69
N CYS A 38 -19.44 7.06 10.95
CA CYS A 38 -18.75 7.86 9.94
C CYS A 38 -17.59 8.70 10.50
N ASP A 39 -17.62 9.00 11.80
CA ASP A 39 -16.55 9.73 12.47
C ASP A 39 -15.28 8.91 12.72
N GLN A 40 -15.36 7.59 12.56
CA GLN A 40 -14.23 6.67 12.76
C GLN A 40 -13.64 6.17 11.43
N VAL A 41 -14.41 6.20 10.34
CA VAL A 41 -14.03 5.64 9.04
C VAL A 41 -13.49 6.73 8.11
N ASP A 42 -12.29 6.54 7.55
CA ASP A 42 -11.77 7.38 6.47
C ASP A 42 -12.04 6.74 5.10
N LEU A 43 -11.53 5.52 4.92
CA LEU A 43 -11.57 4.80 3.66
C LEU A 43 -12.35 3.50 3.79
N VAL A 44 -13.16 3.19 2.78
CA VAL A 44 -13.66 1.84 2.52
C VAL A 44 -13.09 1.38 1.18
N ILE A 45 -12.43 0.23 1.18
CA ILE A 45 -11.64 -0.24 0.04
C ILE A 45 -12.19 -1.59 -0.40
N ALA A 46 -12.34 -1.78 -1.71
CA ALA A 46 -12.87 -3.01 -2.30
C ALA A 46 -12.10 -3.38 -3.57
N PHE A 47 -12.11 -4.66 -3.92
CA PHE A 47 -11.85 -5.11 -5.28
C PHE A 47 -13.20 -5.49 -5.91
N ARG A 48 -13.60 -4.80 -6.97
CA ARG A 48 -14.74 -5.19 -7.80
C ARG A 48 -14.28 -6.23 -8.78
N ARG A 49 -14.85 -7.43 -8.69
CA ARG A 49 -14.51 -8.51 -9.61
C ARG A 49 -14.93 -8.15 -11.03
N GLY A 50 -14.12 -8.61 -11.98
CA GLY A 50 -14.48 -8.56 -13.39
C GLY A 50 -15.65 -9.49 -13.71
N PRO A 51 -16.00 -9.60 -15.00
CA PRO A 51 -17.01 -10.53 -15.50
C PRO A 51 -16.74 -11.99 -15.07
N PRO A 52 -17.76 -12.86 -15.01
CA PRO A 52 -17.60 -14.26 -14.59
C PRO A 52 -16.54 -15.05 -15.39
N GLU A 53 -16.33 -14.72 -16.65
CA GLU A 53 -15.32 -15.33 -17.52
C GLU A 53 -13.88 -14.94 -17.17
N ASP A 54 -13.68 -13.76 -16.57
CA ASP A 54 -12.40 -13.31 -16.04
C ASP A 54 -12.60 -12.43 -14.78
N PRO A 55 -12.87 -13.06 -13.62
CA PRO A 55 -13.14 -12.31 -12.39
C PRO A 55 -11.94 -11.48 -11.91
N LYS A 56 -10.73 -11.79 -12.39
CA LYS A 56 -9.49 -11.06 -12.09
C LYS A 56 -9.34 -9.81 -12.93
N ALA A 57 -10.02 -9.71 -14.09
CA ALA A 57 -10.12 -8.48 -14.88
C ALA A 57 -11.07 -7.45 -14.24
N GLY A 58 -10.90 -7.24 -12.93
CA GLY A 58 -11.64 -6.29 -12.12
C GLY A 58 -10.86 -5.01 -11.86
N ARG A 59 -11.34 -4.22 -10.90
CA ARG A 59 -10.72 -2.96 -10.48
C ARG A 59 -10.76 -2.80 -8.97
N TYR A 60 -9.79 -2.07 -8.44
CA TYR A 60 -9.75 -1.67 -7.05
C TYR A 60 -10.51 -0.35 -6.89
N GLU A 61 -11.26 -0.22 -5.82
CA GLU A 61 -12.01 1.00 -5.49
C GLU A 61 -11.66 1.45 -4.08
N VAL A 62 -11.47 2.75 -3.91
CA VAL A 62 -11.24 3.39 -2.62
C VAL A 62 -12.27 4.49 -2.45
N TRP A 63 -13.15 4.32 -1.48
CA TRP A 63 -14.26 5.20 -1.17
C TRP A 63 -13.97 6.00 0.09
N SER A 64 -14.35 7.27 0.10
CA SER A 64 -14.34 8.14 1.29
C SER A 64 -15.50 9.12 1.21
N LEU A 65 -15.76 9.86 2.30
CA LEU A 65 -16.72 10.98 2.27
C LEU A 65 -16.31 12.12 1.32
N ARG A 66 -15.01 12.23 0.98
CA ARG A 66 -14.47 13.28 0.10
C ARG A 66 -14.58 12.93 -1.38
N GLY A 67 -14.77 11.64 -1.68
CA GLY A 67 -14.74 11.14 -3.05
C GLY A 67 -14.31 9.68 -3.14
N MET A 68 -14.10 9.23 -4.37
CA MET A 68 -13.75 7.86 -4.71
C MET A 68 -12.72 7.84 -5.84
N VAL A 69 -11.82 6.86 -5.81
CA VAL A 69 -10.98 6.48 -6.95
C VAL A 69 -11.16 5.00 -7.29
N ALA A 70 -11.28 4.68 -8.58
CA ALA A 70 -11.18 3.34 -9.10
C ALA A 70 -9.92 3.21 -9.96
N PHE A 71 -9.17 2.13 -9.80
CA PHE A 71 -7.93 1.90 -10.51
C PHE A 71 -7.68 0.42 -10.84
N THR A 72 -6.88 0.17 -11.85
CA THR A 72 -6.44 -1.16 -12.27
C THR A 72 -4.93 -1.32 -12.07
N ARG A 73 -4.48 -2.55 -11.83
CA ARG A 73 -3.06 -2.90 -11.72
C ARG A 73 -2.63 -3.64 -12.99
N TRP A 74 -1.46 -3.30 -13.51
CA TRP A 74 -0.90 -3.85 -14.74
C TRP A 74 0.54 -4.32 -14.53
N ALA A 75 0.90 -5.45 -15.13
CA ALA A 75 2.29 -5.92 -15.18
C ALA A 75 2.95 -5.40 -16.47
N GLY A 76 3.86 -4.44 -16.33
CA GLY A 76 4.66 -3.85 -17.42
C GLY A 76 6.06 -4.43 -17.53
N GLU A 77 6.93 -3.82 -18.34
CA GLU A 77 8.34 -4.22 -18.45
C GLU A 77 9.15 -3.84 -17.20
N LYS A 78 8.79 -2.74 -16.54
CA LYS A 78 9.52 -2.16 -15.41
C LYS A 78 8.90 -2.48 -14.04
N GLY A 79 7.96 -3.44 -14.00
CA GLY A 79 7.24 -3.80 -12.79
C GLY A 79 5.74 -3.49 -12.88
N LEU A 80 5.13 -3.25 -11.73
CA LEU A 80 3.70 -2.97 -11.62
C LEU A 80 3.40 -1.51 -11.97
N GLU A 81 2.34 -1.30 -12.73
CA GLU A 81 1.77 0.01 -13.06
C GLU A 81 0.34 0.09 -12.53
N PHE A 82 -0.07 1.26 -12.02
CA PHE A 82 -1.42 1.50 -11.54
C PHE A 82 -2.07 2.58 -12.40
N ARG A 83 -3.23 2.26 -12.99
CA ARG A 83 -3.95 3.16 -13.89
C ARG A 83 -5.27 3.55 -13.24
N VAL A 84 -5.45 4.86 -13.06
CA VAL A 84 -6.71 5.41 -12.57
C VAL A 84 -7.73 5.35 -13.70
N GLU A 85 -8.86 4.69 -13.44
CA GLU A 85 -9.97 4.54 -14.39
C GLU A 85 -11.05 5.58 -14.13
N GLU A 86 -11.31 5.90 -12.86
CA GLU A 86 -12.38 6.80 -12.44
C GLU A 86 -12.00 7.56 -11.17
N VAL A 87 -12.41 8.83 -11.10
CA VAL A 87 -12.38 9.64 -9.89
C VAL A 87 -13.72 10.37 -9.77
N ILE A 88 -14.37 10.26 -8.62
CA ILE A 88 -15.57 11.04 -8.27
C ILE A 88 -15.23 11.91 -7.07
N GLY A 89 -15.40 13.22 -7.19
CA GLY A 89 -14.94 14.16 -6.15
C GLY A 89 -13.41 14.15 -6.06
N GLU A 90 -12.88 13.83 -4.88
CA GLU A 90 -11.43 13.71 -4.66
C GLU A 90 -10.94 12.26 -4.78
N ASN A 91 -9.69 12.09 -5.22
CA ASN A 91 -8.97 10.82 -5.10
C ASN A 91 -8.48 10.66 -3.65
N PRO A 92 -9.08 9.78 -2.83
CA PRO A 92 -8.81 9.73 -1.39
C PRO A 92 -7.39 9.31 -1.03
N VAL A 93 -6.68 8.65 -1.96
CA VAL A 93 -5.30 8.16 -1.81
C VAL A 93 -4.37 8.78 -2.85
N GLY A 94 -4.72 9.97 -3.36
CA GLY A 94 -3.92 10.67 -4.38
C GLY A 94 -2.57 11.15 -3.86
N ALA A 95 -2.51 11.58 -2.59
CA ALA A 95 -1.25 11.87 -1.92
C ALA A 95 -0.57 10.57 -1.49
N GLN A 96 0.58 10.23 -2.08
CA GLN A 96 1.32 8.99 -1.78
C GLN A 96 2.79 9.23 -1.42
N ASP A 97 3.15 10.45 -1.04
CA ASP A 97 4.51 10.80 -0.62
C ASP A 97 4.90 10.05 0.67
N PRO A 98 5.90 9.14 0.64
CA PRO A 98 6.41 8.44 1.82
C PRO A 98 7.13 9.36 2.80
N ALA A 99 7.61 10.53 2.37
CA ALA A 99 8.31 11.50 3.19
C ALA A 99 7.38 12.52 3.87
N ALA A 100 6.08 12.51 3.56
CA ALA A 100 5.11 13.39 4.21
C ALA A 100 5.13 13.22 5.73
N LEU A 101 5.02 14.32 6.48
CA LEU A 101 4.98 14.30 7.94
C LEU A 101 6.20 13.59 8.56
N ARG A 102 7.41 13.80 8.01
CA ARG A 102 8.65 13.13 8.46
C ARG A 102 9.22 13.74 9.74
N SER A 103 8.82 14.97 10.07
CA SER A 103 9.29 15.70 11.25
C SER A 103 8.15 16.08 12.19
N VAL A 104 8.48 16.24 13.47
CA VAL A 104 7.54 16.74 14.49
C VAL A 104 6.95 18.09 14.10
N ALA A 105 7.73 18.98 13.47
CA ALA A 105 7.25 20.29 13.03
C ALA A 105 6.19 20.18 11.93
N GLU A 106 6.39 19.30 10.94
CA GLU A 106 5.39 19.04 9.90
C GLU A 106 4.11 18.42 10.47
N GLU A 107 4.25 17.47 11.41
CA GLU A 107 3.09 16.90 12.11
C GLU A 107 2.31 17.95 12.90
N CYS A 108 3.00 18.85 13.61
CA CYS A 108 2.37 19.95 14.34
C CYS A 108 1.60 20.88 13.40
N ALA A 109 2.22 21.29 12.29
CA ALA A 109 1.60 22.16 11.31
C ALA A 109 0.38 21.50 10.64
N ALA A 110 0.47 20.21 10.33
CA ALA A 110 -0.63 19.44 9.75
C ALA A 110 -1.81 19.27 10.73
N ALA A 111 -1.52 19.06 12.02
CA ALA A 111 -2.56 18.97 13.05
C ALA A 111 -3.28 20.32 13.24
N GLU A 112 -2.55 21.43 13.30
CA GLU A 112 -3.13 22.78 13.37
C GLU A 112 -4.00 23.10 12.15
N ALA A 113 -3.51 22.79 10.94
CA ALA A 113 -4.28 22.92 9.71
C ALA A 113 -5.53 22.03 9.68
N SER A 114 -5.50 20.92 10.41
CA SER A 114 -6.62 19.99 10.60
C SER A 114 -7.58 20.40 11.73
N GLY A 115 -7.30 21.51 12.44
CA GLY A 115 -8.11 21.99 13.56
C GLY A 115 -7.84 21.30 14.90
N PHE A 116 -6.74 20.56 15.02
CA PHE A 116 -6.33 19.86 16.25
C PHE A 116 -5.19 20.58 16.96
N ALA A 117 -5.09 20.39 18.29
CA ALA A 117 -4.00 20.94 19.08
C ALA A 117 -2.68 20.20 18.75
N SER A 118 -1.63 20.95 18.41
CA SER A 118 -0.30 20.41 18.07
C SER A 118 0.58 20.10 19.28
N ALA A 119 0.35 20.80 20.40
CA ALA A 119 1.20 20.75 21.58
C ALA A 119 1.12 19.41 22.35
N ASP A 120 -0.06 18.78 22.39
CA ASP A 120 -0.27 17.47 23.03
C ASP A 120 -0.12 16.35 21.99
N PRO A 121 0.93 15.51 22.08
CA PRO A 121 1.13 14.39 21.15
C PRO A 121 -0.05 13.41 21.10
N ALA A 122 -0.81 13.28 22.19
CA ALA A 122 -1.98 12.39 22.25
C ALA A 122 -3.21 12.96 21.54
N ARG A 123 -3.18 14.24 21.13
CA ARG A 123 -4.27 14.94 20.43
C ARG A 123 -3.86 15.53 19.09
N ARG A 124 -2.61 15.29 18.66
CA ARG A 124 -2.05 15.75 17.39
C ARG A 124 -2.53 14.84 16.26
N PHE A 125 -3.84 14.88 16.01
CA PHE A 125 -4.47 14.16 14.91
C PHE A 125 -4.39 14.97 13.63
N ILE A 126 -4.40 14.26 12.51
CA ILE A 126 -4.35 14.87 11.18
C ILE A 126 -5.58 14.41 10.41
N ALA A 127 -6.36 15.40 9.94
CA ALA A 127 -7.54 15.17 9.12
C ALA A 127 -7.16 14.42 7.84
N PRO A 128 -8.05 13.58 7.29
CA PRO A 128 -7.74 12.81 6.10
C PRO A 128 -7.21 13.63 4.90
N SER A 129 -7.64 14.89 4.74
CA SER A 129 -7.13 15.78 3.69
C SER A 129 -5.66 16.20 3.87
N GLY A 130 -5.12 16.08 5.08
CA GLY A 130 -3.70 16.33 5.39
C GLY A 130 -2.85 15.06 5.44
N GLN A 131 -3.43 13.88 5.13
CA GLN A 131 -2.72 12.60 5.15
C GLN A 131 -2.06 12.30 3.79
N SER A 132 -1.02 11.48 3.86
CA SER A 132 -0.44 10.79 2.70
C SER A 132 -0.59 9.29 2.88
N TYR A 133 -0.66 8.54 1.78
CA TYR A 133 -0.87 7.09 1.73
C TYR A 133 0.27 6.45 0.92
N PRO A 134 1.45 6.25 1.53
CA PRO A 134 2.64 5.80 0.81
C PRO A 134 2.40 4.47 0.11
N PHE A 135 2.69 4.42 -1.19
CA PHE A 135 2.42 3.26 -2.05
C PHE A 135 0.97 2.75 -1.95
N GLY A 136 0.00 3.66 -1.80
CA GLY A 136 -1.40 3.35 -1.54
C GLY A 136 -1.99 2.35 -2.52
N TYR A 137 -1.82 2.57 -3.83
CA TYR A 137 -2.32 1.65 -4.85
C TYR A 137 -1.71 0.25 -4.75
N GLU A 138 -0.40 0.18 -4.54
CA GLU A 138 0.33 -1.09 -4.42
C GLU A 138 -0.09 -1.86 -3.17
N ARG A 139 -0.12 -1.20 -2.01
CA ARG A 139 -0.50 -1.83 -0.73
C ARG A 139 -1.95 -2.30 -0.74
N ILE A 140 -2.85 -1.54 -1.36
CA ILE A 140 -4.24 -1.95 -1.55
C ILE A 140 -4.30 -3.21 -2.42
N ALA A 141 -3.65 -3.20 -3.59
CA ALA A 141 -3.69 -4.34 -4.50
C ALA A 141 -3.07 -5.60 -3.87
N GLN A 142 -1.94 -5.46 -3.16
CA GLN A 142 -1.26 -6.55 -2.46
C GLN A 142 -2.12 -7.17 -1.35
N LEU A 143 -2.94 -6.38 -0.65
CA LEU A 143 -3.83 -6.93 0.36
C LEU A 143 -4.83 -7.94 -0.25
N PHE A 144 -5.35 -7.65 -1.44
CA PHE A 144 -6.26 -8.55 -2.17
C PHE A 144 -5.58 -9.75 -2.83
N ASP A 145 -4.24 -9.78 -2.96
CA ASP A 145 -3.50 -10.95 -3.46
C ASP A 145 -3.60 -12.18 -2.53
N SER A 146 -4.01 -11.96 -1.28
CA SER A 146 -4.32 -13.02 -0.33
C SER A 146 -5.69 -13.64 -0.61
N PRO A 147 -5.83 -14.98 -0.61
CA PRO A 147 -7.13 -15.66 -0.68
C PRO A 147 -7.96 -15.48 0.59
N HIS A 148 -7.43 -14.77 1.59
CA HIS A 148 -8.12 -14.43 2.84
C HIS A 148 -8.39 -12.93 2.96
N ALA A 149 -8.22 -12.18 1.87
CA ALA A 149 -8.64 -10.78 1.85
C ALA A 149 -10.16 -10.67 2.05
N PRO A 150 -10.66 -9.61 2.69
CA PRO A 150 -12.09 -9.44 2.89
C PRO A 150 -12.78 -8.93 1.61
N ASP A 151 -14.10 -8.85 1.63
CA ASP A 151 -14.87 -8.15 0.57
C ASP A 151 -14.66 -6.64 0.64
N LEU A 152 -14.66 -6.10 1.87
CA LEU A 152 -14.46 -4.69 2.18
C LEU A 152 -13.39 -4.54 3.25
N ILE A 153 -12.50 -3.55 3.07
CA ILE A 153 -11.49 -3.15 4.05
C ILE A 153 -11.86 -1.76 4.55
N VAL A 154 -11.72 -1.54 5.85
CA VAL A 154 -11.90 -0.23 6.47
C VAL A 154 -10.54 0.30 6.90
N SER A 155 -10.18 1.49 6.43
CA SER A 155 -9.09 2.28 7.03
C SER A 155 -9.68 3.37 7.90
N PRO A 156 -9.36 3.41 9.20
CA PRO A 156 -9.89 4.41 10.11
C PRO A 156 -9.28 5.80 9.88
N LYS A 157 -9.93 6.83 10.44
CA LYS A 157 -9.34 8.16 10.64
C LYS A 157 -8.26 8.10 11.73
N ASP A 158 -7.35 9.08 11.72
CA ASP A 158 -6.17 9.13 12.61
C ASP A 158 -6.53 9.14 14.11
N TRP A 159 -7.71 9.65 14.46
CA TRP A 159 -8.22 9.70 15.84
C TRP A 159 -9.14 8.54 16.20
N ALA A 160 -9.37 7.57 15.32
CA ALA A 160 -10.23 6.45 15.65
C ALA A 160 -9.45 5.45 16.52
N PHE A 161 -9.83 5.41 17.80
CA PHE A 161 -9.34 4.43 18.76
C PHE A 161 -10.51 3.60 19.25
N GLY A 162 -10.28 2.28 19.37
CA GLY A 162 -11.21 1.40 20.06
C GLY A 162 -11.03 1.48 21.57
N ILE A 163 -11.14 0.34 22.25
CA ILE A 163 -10.98 0.25 23.71
C ILE A 163 -9.51 0.46 24.14
N GLN A 164 -8.57 0.38 23.21
CA GLN A 164 -7.13 0.47 23.48
C GLN A 164 -6.61 1.91 23.33
N PRO A 165 -5.67 2.35 24.19
CA PRO A 165 -5.12 3.70 24.17
C PRO A 165 -4.23 4.00 22.95
N GLY A 166 -3.89 2.98 22.14
CA GLY A 166 -3.19 3.12 20.88
C GLY A 166 -3.56 1.99 19.92
N THR A 167 -3.67 2.31 18.65
CA THR A 167 -4.00 1.38 17.56
C THR A 167 -3.02 1.59 16.40
N HIS A 168 -2.90 0.59 15.52
CA HIS A 168 -2.13 0.68 14.28
C HIS A 168 -2.85 -0.08 13.17
N GLY A 169 -2.37 0.05 11.93
CA GLY A 169 -2.87 -0.70 10.78
C GLY A 169 -3.68 0.15 9.79
N ALA A 170 -3.87 1.44 10.05
CA ALA A 170 -4.42 2.35 9.05
C ALA A 170 -3.46 2.53 7.87
N LEU A 171 -4.02 2.85 6.70
CA LEU A 171 -3.23 2.99 5.46
C LEU A 171 -2.32 4.23 5.47
N HIS A 172 -2.69 5.28 6.20
CA HIS A 172 -2.04 6.58 6.17
C HIS A 172 -0.65 6.59 6.81
N VAL A 173 0.18 7.55 6.38
CA VAL A 173 1.62 7.65 6.62
C VAL A 173 2.03 7.67 8.11
N ARG A 174 1.16 8.17 8.99
CA ARG A 174 1.38 8.20 10.45
C ARG A 174 1.42 6.81 11.09
N GLN A 175 0.69 5.84 10.54
CA GLN A 175 0.64 4.46 11.05
C GLN A 175 1.34 3.45 10.13
N ALA A 176 1.74 3.87 8.93
CA ALA A 176 2.29 3.00 7.89
C ALA A 176 3.83 2.96 7.82
N ARG A 177 4.54 3.68 8.69
CA ARG A 177 6.00 3.79 8.67
C ARG A 177 6.64 3.27 9.95
N ALA A 178 7.85 2.73 9.79
CA ALA A 178 8.74 2.33 10.88
C ALA A 178 10.18 2.74 10.53
N PRO A 179 11.04 3.01 11.52
CA PRO A 179 12.45 3.25 11.27
C PRO A 179 13.14 1.97 10.77
N LEU A 180 14.12 2.14 9.88
CA LEU A 180 14.99 1.07 9.38
C LEU A 180 16.44 1.52 9.46
N TRP A 181 17.29 0.69 10.08
CA TRP A 181 18.72 0.94 10.19
C TRP A 181 19.50 -0.33 9.87
N PHE A 182 20.59 -0.17 9.12
CA PHE A 182 21.59 -1.20 8.85
C PHE A 182 22.92 -0.77 9.48
N ALA A 183 23.68 -1.74 10.00
CA ALA A 183 25.01 -1.51 10.53
C ALA A 183 25.86 -2.78 10.37
N GLY A 184 27.15 -2.60 10.06
CA GLY A 184 28.10 -3.69 9.91
C GLY A 184 29.03 -3.54 8.71
N ALA A 185 29.88 -4.53 8.51
CA ALA A 185 30.75 -4.59 7.33
C ALA A 185 29.93 -4.58 6.04
N GLY A 186 30.38 -3.82 5.06
CA GLY A 186 29.69 -3.67 3.77
C GLY A 186 28.43 -2.80 3.81
N VAL A 187 28.06 -2.19 4.94
CA VAL A 187 26.98 -1.19 4.99
C VAL A 187 27.57 0.20 4.74
N VAL A 188 27.00 0.93 3.78
CA VAL A 188 27.37 2.32 3.49
C VAL A 188 26.80 3.24 4.58
N ALA A 189 27.68 3.87 5.35
CA ALA A 189 27.29 4.81 6.40
C ALA A 189 26.65 6.07 5.81
N GLY A 190 25.53 6.51 6.41
CA GLY A 190 24.85 7.75 6.01
C GLY A 190 23.35 7.69 6.21
N LEU A 191 22.70 8.82 5.93
CA LEU A 191 21.25 8.88 5.74
C LEU A 191 20.96 8.65 4.26
N HIS A 192 20.13 7.67 3.97
CA HIS A 192 19.74 7.33 2.61
C HIS A 192 18.30 7.78 2.39
N ASP A 193 18.11 8.74 1.47
CA ASP A 193 16.80 9.34 1.18
C ASP A 193 16.02 8.45 0.19
N ARG A 194 15.67 7.24 0.65
CA ARG A 194 14.93 6.24 -0.11
C ARG A 194 13.73 5.74 0.69
N ALA A 195 12.61 5.61 0.00
CA ALA A 195 11.40 5.00 0.55
C ALA A 195 11.53 3.47 0.57
N ALA A 196 12.34 2.95 1.50
CA ALA A 196 12.48 1.52 1.72
C ALA A 196 11.16 0.90 2.20
N ARG A 197 10.79 -0.25 1.65
CA ARG A 197 9.60 -1.01 2.02
C ARG A 197 10.01 -2.26 2.81
N ALA A 198 9.12 -2.77 3.65
CA ALA A 198 9.41 -3.99 4.43
C ALA A 198 9.77 -5.18 3.53
N ILE A 199 9.16 -5.28 2.35
CA ILE A 199 9.44 -6.31 1.35
C ILE A 199 10.85 -6.22 0.73
N ASP A 200 11.52 -5.07 0.85
CA ASP A 200 12.88 -4.85 0.33
C ASP A 200 13.96 -5.41 1.31
N ILE A 201 13.60 -5.67 2.58
CA ILE A 201 14.55 -6.10 3.62
C ILE A 201 15.14 -7.48 3.30
N ALA A 202 14.28 -8.48 3.05
CA ALA A 202 14.72 -9.85 2.79
C ALA A 202 15.68 -9.97 1.58
N PRO A 203 15.38 -9.43 0.38
CA PRO A 203 16.32 -9.49 -0.74
C PRO A 203 17.60 -8.69 -0.46
N THR A 204 17.53 -7.59 0.29
CA THR A 204 18.72 -6.81 0.68
C THR A 204 19.66 -7.63 1.57
N LEU A 205 19.12 -8.37 2.55
CA LEU A 205 19.92 -9.23 3.42
C LEU A 205 20.56 -10.40 2.64
N LEU A 206 19.83 -11.01 1.71
CA LEU A 206 20.37 -12.09 0.86
C LEU A 206 21.48 -11.59 -0.06
N ALA A 207 21.32 -10.37 -0.59
CA ALA A 207 22.35 -9.70 -1.38
C ALA A 207 23.62 -9.41 -0.54
N ALA A 208 23.44 -8.88 0.68
CA ALA A 208 24.56 -8.62 1.61
C ALA A 208 25.31 -9.90 2.00
N LEU A 209 24.58 -11.03 2.14
CA LEU A 209 25.14 -12.35 2.41
C LEU A 209 25.67 -13.07 1.16
N LYS A 210 25.71 -12.40 0.00
CA LYS A 210 26.25 -12.92 -1.27
C LYS A 210 25.58 -14.22 -1.74
N PHE A 211 24.28 -14.41 -1.45
CA PHE A 211 23.52 -15.53 -1.99
C PHE A 211 23.45 -15.45 -3.53
N PRO A 212 23.41 -16.59 -4.22
CA PRO A 212 23.18 -16.57 -5.67
C PRO A 212 21.74 -16.14 -5.96
N LYS A 213 21.58 -15.42 -7.06
CA LYS A 213 20.27 -15.14 -7.63
C LYS A 213 19.70 -16.40 -8.28
N ILE A 214 18.38 -16.50 -8.34
CA ILE A 214 17.63 -17.65 -8.85
C ILE A 214 16.60 -17.21 -9.89
N ASP A 215 16.07 -18.18 -10.65
CA ASP A 215 14.93 -17.98 -11.54
C ASP A 215 13.63 -17.92 -10.71
N GLY A 216 13.45 -16.82 -9.97
CA GLY A 216 12.28 -16.55 -9.13
C GLY A 216 11.36 -15.51 -9.75
N ALA A 217 10.14 -15.41 -9.23
CA ALA A 217 9.14 -14.44 -9.68
C ALA A 217 9.33 -13.07 -9.01
N ASP A 218 9.50 -12.02 -9.81
CA ASP A 218 9.56 -10.62 -9.35
C ASP A 218 8.17 -10.07 -9.01
N ALA A 219 8.07 -8.78 -8.66
CA ALA A 219 6.82 -8.08 -8.31
C ALA A 219 5.70 -8.20 -9.36
N SER A 220 6.02 -8.53 -10.62
CA SER A 220 5.02 -8.78 -11.67
C SER A 220 4.43 -10.20 -11.65
N GLY A 221 4.90 -11.06 -10.74
CA GLY A 221 4.55 -12.46 -10.64
C GLY A 221 5.23 -13.35 -11.70
N ARG A 222 6.11 -12.80 -12.54
CA ARG A 222 6.79 -13.53 -13.62
C ARG A 222 8.22 -13.90 -13.25
N THR A 223 8.62 -15.13 -13.59
CA THR A 223 10.00 -15.59 -13.37
C THR A 223 11.00 -14.87 -14.28
N SER A 224 12.29 -14.93 -13.96
CA SER A 224 13.38 -14.41 -14.81
C SER A 224 13.29 -14.99 -16.23
N SER A 225 13.11 -16.31 -16.34
CA SER A 225 12.94 -17.01 -17.62
C SER A 225 11.72 -16.52 -18.41
N GLN A 226 10.58 -16.28 -17.75
CA GLN A 226 9.37 -15.74 -18.41
C GLN A 226 9.56 -14.31 -18.91
N ARG A 227 10.43 -13.53 -18.25
CA ARG A 227 10.83 -12.18 -18.67
C ARG A 227 11.97 -12.19 -19.69
N GLY A 228 12.56 -13.35 -19.99
CA GLY A 228 13.67 -13.49 -20.93
C GLY A 228 15.01 -12.98 -20.41
N VAL A 229 15.19 -12.93 -19.09
CA VAL A 229 16.43 -12.50 -18.43
C VAL A 229 17.07 -13.64 -17.63
N GLY A 230 18.36 -13.53 -17.33
CA GLY A 230 19.02 -14.45 -16.41
C GLY A 230 18.53 -14.30 -14.96
N PRO A 231 18.85 -15.25 -14.06
CA PRO A 231 18.50 -15.16 -12.64
C PRO A 231 18.80 -13.79 -12.02
N ASP A 232 17.76 -13.08 -11.59
CA ASP A 232 17.85 -11.67 -11.19
C ASP A 232 17.30 -11.37 -9.79
N VAL A 233 16.59 -12.32 -9.15
CA VAL A 233 16.01 -12.23 -7.79
C VAL A 233 16.62 -13.26 -6.83
N TYR A 234 16.41 -13.09 -5.52
CA TYR A 234 16.94 -13.97 -4.46
C TYR A 234 15.91 -14.94 -3.87
N LEU A 235 14.62 -14.67 -4.08
CA LEU A 235 13.51 -15.45 -3.52
C LEU A 235 12.65 -16.06 -4.64
N LYS A 236 11.98 -17.17 -4.34
CA LYS A 236 11.05 -17.80 -5.29
C LYS A 236 9.90 -16.85 -5.68
N ARG A 237 9.45 -16.02 -4.73
CA ARG A 237 8.56 -14.88 -4.92
C ARG A 237 9.20 -13.68 -4.23
N GLN A 238 9.48 -12.62 -4.99
CA GLN A 238 10.14 -11.41 -4.51
C GLN A 238 9.41 -10.16 -5.01
N ASP A 239 8.63 -9.52 -4.14
CA ASP A 239 8.00 -8.22 -4.46
C ASP A 239 8.96 -7.03 -4.27
N GLY A 240 9.84 -7.14 -3.28
CA GLY A 240 10.79 -6.09 -2.97
C GLY A 240 12.01 -6.10 -3.87
N GLU A 241 12.77 -5.02 -3.77
CA GLU A 241 14.03 -4.82 -4.46
C GLU A 241 15.19 -4.84 -3.47
N VAL A 242 16.40 -5.06 -3.98
CA VAL A 242 17.61 -4.87 -3.18
C VAL A 242 17.84 -3.37 -3.00
N LEU A 243 18.03 -2.95 -1.75
CA LEU A 243 18.47 -1.61 -1.38
C LEU A 243 19.98 -1.49 -1.60
N GLY A 244 20.40 -1.58 -2.87
CA GLY A 244 21.82 -1.70 -3.24
C GLY A 244 22.66 -0.47 -2.91
N ASP A 245 22.04 0.70 -2.77
CA ASP A 245 22.65 1.94 -2.30
C ASP A 245 23.12 1.87 -0.84
N LEU A 246 22.58 0.93 -0.06
CA LEU A 246 23.00 0.68 1.32
C LEU A 246 24.22 -0.23 1.44
N LEU A 247 24.64 -0.89 0.35
CA LEU A 247 25.62 -1.97 0.37
C LEU A 247 26.87 -1.63 -0.46
N ASP A 248 28.04 -1.73 0.15
CA ASP A 248 29.31 -1.81 -0.55
C ASP A 248 29.62 -3.27 -0.90
N PHE A 249 29.28 -3.67 -2.13
CA PHE A 249 29.53 -5.03 -2.63
C PHE A 249 31.01 -5.37 -2.80
N GLN A 250 31.92 -4.40 -2.70
CA GLN A 250 33.37 -4.62 -2.75
C GLN A 250 33.98 -4.75 -1.35
N ALA A 251 33.20 -4.51 -0.29
CA ALA A 251 33.68 -4.71 1.07
C ALA A 251 34.03 -6.20 1.32
N PRO A 252 35.07 -6.47 2.13
CA PRO A 252 35.57 -7.82 2.41
C PRO A 252 34.49 -8.81 2.85
#